data_AF-A0A3D1LES1-F1
#
_entry.id   AF-A0A3D1LES1-F1
#
_cell.length_a   1.000
_cell.length_b   1.000
_cell.length_c   1.000
_cell.angle_alpha   90.00
_cell.angle_beta   90.00
_cell.angle_gamma   90.00
#
_symmetry.space_group_name_H-M   'P 1'
#
loop_
_entity.id
_entity.type
_entity.pdbx_description
1 polymer ?
#
loop_
_entity_poly.entity_id
_entity_poly.type
_entity_poly.pdbx_seq_one_letter_code
_entity_poly.pdbx_strand_id
1 'polypeptide(L)'
;MGGDIAETIVRTNRPALPRILIVGDSFTNALELLAVFDFDEMRSLDYRHFDGPVLSDYIRAYRPDYVLILRDDVSCLGSDGNGALQ
;
A
#
# COMPACT_ATOMS: atom_id res chain seq x y z
N MET A 1 -15.60 -5.61 0.05
CA MET A 1 -14.57 -4.58 0.32
C MET A 1 -15.12 -3.28 -0.21
N GLY A 2 -15.42 -2.32 0.65
CA GLY A 2 -16.35 -1.20 0.40
C GLY A 2 -15.90 -0.12 -0.59
N GLY A 3 -15.30 -0.50 -1.72
CA GLY A 3 -14.79 0.40 -2.75
C GLY A 3 -13.27 0.60 -2.69
N ASP A 4 -12.77 1.51 -3.52
CA ASP A 4 -11.38 1.98 -3.49
C ASP A 4 -11.20 2.90 -2.28
N ILE A 5 -10.52 2.42 -1.25
CA ILE A 5 -10.23 3.18 -0.04
C ILE A 5 -8.81 3.77 -0.18
N ALA A 6 -8.68 5.07 0.08
CA ALA A 6 -7.41 5.78 -0.07
C ALA A 6 -6.25 5.17 0.75
N GLU A 7 -6.55 4.73 1.97
CA GLU A 7 -5.61 4.03 2.85
C GLU A 7 -6.34 2.95 3.65
N THR A 8 -5.82 1.72 3.55
CA THR A 8 -6.24 0.61 4.41
C THR A 8 -5.12 0.28 5.38
N ILE A 9 -5.42 0.18 6.67
CA ILE A 9 -4.46 -0.25 7.70
C ILE A 9 -5.00 -1.50 8.38
N VAL A 10 -4.21 -2.57 8.35
CA VAL A 10 -4.50 -3.83 9.02
C VAL A 10 -3.40 -4.13 10.04
N ARG A 11 -3.78 -4.29 11.30
CA ARG A 11 -2.87 -4.61 12.41
C ARG A 11 -3.23 -5.95 13.01
N THR A 12 -2.24 -6.85 13.10
CA THR A 12 -2.41 -8.18 13.67
C THR A 12 -1.84 -8.30 15.08
N ASN A 13 -1.11 -7.28 15.55
CA ASN A 13 -0.48 -7.20 16.88
C ASN A 13 0.48 -8.38 17.14
N ARG A 14 1.26 -8.76 16.13
CA ARG A 14 2.28 -9.81 16.18
C ARG A 14 3.65 -9.17 15.93
N PRO A 15 4.25 -8.49 16.92
CA PRO A 15 5.45 -7.65 16.74
C PRO A 15 6.71 -8.39 16.27
N ALA A 16 6.68 -9.73 16.24
CA ALA A 16 7.74 -10.56 15.67
C ALA A 16 7.65 -10.68 14.13
N LEU A 17 6.51 -10.32 13.54
CA LEU A 17 6.28 -10.36 12.10
C LEU A 17 6.64 -9.02 11.45
N PRO A 18 7.03 -9.03 10.17
CA PRO A 18 7.41 -7.81 9.46
C PRO A 18 6.21 -6.91 9.18
N ARG A 19 6.50 -5.67 8.77
CA ARG A 19 5.53 -4.69 8.29
C ARG A 19 5.64 -4.51 6.78
N ILE A 20 4.50 -4.49 6.10
CA ILE A 20 4.44 -4.32 4.64
C ILE A 20 3.65 -3.07 4.26
N LEU A 21 4.14 -2.35 3.25
CA LEU A 21 3.43 -1.31 2.55
C LEU A 21 3.11 -1.78 1.12
N ILE A 22 1.84 -1.81 0.77
CA ILE A 22 1.35 -2.11 -0.56
C ILE A 22 0.88 -0.82 -1.21
N VAL A 23 1.32 -0.55 -2.44
CA VAL A 23 0.93 0.63 -3.21
C VAL A 23 0.36 0.15 -4.53
N GLY A 24 -0.88 0.51 -4.83
CA GLY A 24 -1.53 0.00 -6.03
C GLY A 24 -2.96 0.46 -6.21
N ASP A 25 -3.65 -0.20 -7.12
CA ASP A 25 -5.07 0.01 -7.41
C ASP A 25 -5.94 -1.06 -6.71
N SER A 26 -7.17 -1.22 -7.19
CA SER A 26 -8.15 -2.20 -6.72
C SER A 26 -7.66 -3.66 -6.66
N PHE A 27 -6.55 -4.04 -7.31
CA PHE A 27 -5.96 -5.39 -7.18
C PHE A 27 -5.33 -5.63 -5.80
N THR A 28 -4.96 -4.57 -5.08
CA THR A 28 -4.38 -4.66 -3.74
C THR A 28 -5.38 -5.18 -2.69
N ASN A 29 -6.67 -4.97 -2.92
CA ASN A 29 -7.78 -5.44 -2.08
C ASN A 29 -7.71 -6.95 -1.76
N ALA A 30 -7.34 -7.78 -2.73
CA ALA A 30 -7.20 -9.22 -2.51
C ALA A 30 -5.99 -9.59 -1.63
N LEU A 31 -4.91 -8.81 -1.74
CA LEU A 31 -3.70 -9.00 -0.92
C LEU A 31 -3.90 -8.57 0.54
N GLU A 32 -4.81 -7.64 0.82
CA GLU A 32 -5.08 -7.19 2.19
C GLU A 32 -5.52 -8.36 3.10
N LEU A 33 -6.31 -9.31 2.57
CA LEU A 33 -6.72 -10.51 3.30
C LEU A 33 -5.58 -11.50 3.53
N LEU A 34 -4.68 -11.64 2.56
CA LEU A 34 -3.55 -12.58 2.66
C LEU A 34 -2.48 -12.06 3.61
N ALA A 35 -2.27 -10.74 3.67
CA ALA A 35 -1.26 -10.13 4.52
C ALA A 35 -1.52 -10.34 6.03
N VAL A 36 -2.76 -10.63 6.44
CA VAL A 36 -3.14 -10.91 7.85
C VAL A 36 -2.42 -12.13 8.43
N PHE A 37 -1.97 -13.06 7.58
CA PHE A 37 -1.32 -14.29 8.04
C PHE A 37 0.14 -14.08 8.41
N ASP A 38 0.87 -13.26 7.63
CA ASP A 38 2.33 -13.23 7.67
C ASP A 38 2.93 -11.88 8.15
N PHE A 39 2.12 -10.85 8.39
CA PHE A 39 2.59 -9.50 8.76
C PHE A 39 2.00 -8.99 10.08
N ASP A 40 2.78 -8.18 10.80
CA ASP A 40 2.36 -7.47 12.01
C ASP A 40 1.43 -6.29 11.68
N GLU A 41 1.88 -5.47 10.72
CA GLU A 41 1.12 -4.35 10.19
C GLU A 41 1.24 -4.32 8.67
N MET A 42 0.09 -4.26 8.02
CA MET A 42 -0.02 -4.09 6.58
C MET A 42 -0.75 -2.78 6.31
N ARG A 43 -0.20 -1.99 5.40
CA ARG A 43 -0.85 -0.78 4.88
C ARG A 43 -1.00 -0.88 3.38
N SER A 44 -2.17 -0.55 2.86
CA SER A 44 -2.42 -0.38 1.43
C SER A 44 -2.67 1.09 1.12
N LEU A 45 -2.05 1.61 0.07
CA LEU A 45 -2.25 2.97 -0.42
C LEU A 45 -2.71 2.94 -1.88
N ASP A 46 -3.81 3.63 -2.14
CA ASP A 46 -4.28 3.93 -3.50
C ASP A 46 -4.16 5.43 -3.77
N TYR A 47 -3.09 5.81 -4.47
CA TYR A 47 -2.79 7.19 -4.85
C TYR A 47 -3.75 7.82 -5.86
N ARG A 48 -4.73 7.07 -6.40
CA ARG A 48 -5.84 7.67 -7.16
C ARG A 48 -6.81 8.41 -6.24
N HIS A 49 -6.86 8.01 -4.97
CA HIS A 49 -7.77 8.55 -3.95
C HIS A 49 -7.03 9.10 -2.72
N PHE A 50 -5.72 8.87 -2.62
CA PHE A 50 -4.89 9.32 -1.50
C PHE A 50 -4.20 10.66 -1.80
N ASP A 51 -4.70 11.73 -1.19
CA ASP A 51 -4.14 13.09 -1.25
C ASP A 51 -3.07 13.36 -0.17
N GLY A 52 -2.49 12.30 0.41
CA GLY A 52 -1.50 12.42 1.48
C GLY A 52 -0.08 12.72 0.99
N PRO A 53 0.94 12.50 1.84
CA PRO A 53 2.33 12.75 1.49
C PRO A 53 2.79 11.86 0.32
N VAL A 54 3.80 12.35 -0.41
CA VAL A 54 4.47 11.57 -1.46
C VAL A 54 5.00 10.26 -0.90
N LEU A 55 5.06 9.23 -1.73
CA LEU A 55 5.37 7.85 -1.30
C LEU A 55 6.70 7.77 -0.55
N SER A 56 7.70 8.53 -0.97
CA SER A 56 9.00 8.56 -0.30
C SER A 56 8.92 9.06 1.14
N ASP A 57 8.12 10.09 1.40
CA ASP A 57 7.92 10.64 2.75
C ASP A 57 7.07 9.70 3.61
N TYR A 58 6.07 9.07 3.00
CA TYR A 58 5.28 8.04 3.67
C TYR A 58 6.15 6.86 4.13
N ILE A 59 7.00 6.34 3.24
CA ILE A 59 7.94 5.25 3.55
C ILE A 59 8.90 5.65 4.67
N ARG A 60 9.43 6.89 4.65
CA ARG A 60 10.31 7.40 5.71
C ARG A 60 9.62 7.46 7.06
N ALA A 61 8.36 7.90 7.10
CA ALA A 61 7.59 8.00 8.34
C ALA A 61 7.18 6.62 8.87
N TYR A 62 6.68 5.75 8.01
CA TYR A 62 6.16 4.44 8.39
C TYR A 62 7.29 3.42 8.65
N ARG A 63 8.39 3.50 7.91
CA ARG A 63 9.52 2.54 7.89
C ARG A 63 9.06 1.08 7.74
N PRO A 64 8.36 0.70 6.66
CA PRO A 64 8.02 -0.70 6.40
C PRO A 64 9.28 -1.54 6.15
N ASP A 65 9.20 -2.84 6.44
CA ASP A 65 10.27 -3.80 6.12
C ASP A 65 10.24 -4.18 4.63
N TYR A 66 9.04 -4.19 4.05
CA TYR A 66 8.81 -4.50 2.64
C TYR A 66 7.90 -3.47 1.99
N VAL A 67 8.21 -3.10 0.75
CA VAL A 67 7.36 -2.26 -0.11
C VAL A 67 7.01 -3.05 -1.36
N LEU A 68 5.71 -3.26 -1.59
CA LEU A 68 5.17 -3.94 -2.77
C LEU A 68 4.39 -2.93 -3.61
N ILE A 69 4.86 -2.65 -4.82
CA ILE A 69 4.13 -1.84 -5.79
C ILE A 69 3.43 -2.80 -6.75
N LEU A 70 2.10 -2.76 -6.78
CA LEU A 70 1.27 -3.64 -7.59
C LEU A 70 0.33 -2.81 -8.46
N ARG A 71 0.55 -2.84 -9.76
CA ARG A 71 -0.10 -1.97 -10.75
C ARG A 71 -0.46 -2.77 -11.99
N ASP A 72 -1.58 -2.42 -12.62
CA ASP A 72 -1.87 -2.87 -13.98
C ASP A 72 -0.79 -2.36 -14.96
N ASP A 73 -0.40 -3.20 -15.92
CA ASP A 73 0.67 -3.00 -16.91
C ASP A 73 0.46 -1.72 -17.74
N VAL A 74 -0.81 -1.36 -17.99
CA VAL A 74 -1.19 -0.14 -18.72
C VAL A 74 -0.97 1.14 -17.89
N SER A 75 -0.97 1.01 -16.55
CA SER A 75 -0.88 2.13 -15.60
C SER A 75 0.53 2.38 -15.06
N CYS A 76 1.49 1.52 -15.42
CA CYS A 76 2.90 1.66 -15.04
C CYS A 76 3.58 2.87 -15.69
N LEU A 77 3.12 3.30 -16.87
CA LEU A 77 3.69 4.42 -17.64
C LEU A 77 2.91 5.73 -17.51
N GLY A 78 1.75 5.73 -16.83
CA GLY A 78 0.93 6.93 -16.60
C GLY A 78 1.44 7.73 -15.40
N SER A 79 1.42 9.05 -15.46
CA SER A 79 1.75 9.92 -14.31
C SER A 79 0.69 9.86 -13.20
N ASP A 80 -0.53 9.44 -13.54
CA ASP A 80 -1.67 9.52 -12.64
C ASP A 80 -1.68 8.37 -11.61
N GLY A 81 -1.97 8.73 -10.36
CA GLY A 81 -1.96 7.81 -9.24
C GLY A 81 -0.59 7.21 -8.91
N ASN A 82 0.52 7.68 -9.49
CA ASN A 82 1.86 7.08 -9.31
C ASN A 82 2.63 7.61 -8.08
N GLY A 83 1.93 8.22 -7.12
CA GLY A 83 2.54 8.72 -5.88
C GLY A 83 3.66 9.76 -6.07
N ALA A 84 3.66 10.45 -7.22
CA ALA A 84 4.73 11.34 -7.67
C ALA A 84 6.12 10.69 -7.68
N LEU A 85 6.22 9.44 -8.16
CA LEU A 85 7.49 8.83 -8.55
C LEU A 85 8.10 9.65 -9.70
N GLN A 86 9.04 10.54 -9.37
CA GLN A 86 9.85 11.30 -10.32
C GLN A 86 11.25 10.70 -10.42
#